data_AF-D3FQW5-F1
#
_entry.id   AF-D3FQW5-F1
#
_cell.length_a   1.000
_cell.length_b   1.000
_cell.length_c   1.000
_cell.angle_alpha   90.00
_cell.angle_beta   90.00
_cell.angle_gamma   90.00
#
_symmetry.space_group_name_H-M   'P 1'
#
loop_
_entity.id
_entity.type
_entity.pdbx_description
1 polymer ?
#
loop_
_entity_poly.entity_id
_entity_poly.type
_entity_poly.pdbx_seq_one_letter_code
_entity_poly.pdbx_strand_id
1 'polypeptide(L)' 'MAKHSGGKVGKAGKILSDPKTSKTQKSKAGKTLSNHKKKMH' A
#
# COMPACT_ATOMS: atom_id res chain seq x y z
N MET A 1 -5.38 8.59 21.25
CA MET A 1 -4.88 8.85 19.87
C MET A 1 -5.57 7.89 18.91
N ALA A 2 -6.38 8.40 17.98
CA ALA A 2 -6.91 7.56 16.91
C ALA A 2 -5.76 7.15 15.99
N LYS A 3 -5.41 5.85 15.99
CA LYS A 3 -4.49 5.29 15.01
C LYS A 3 -5.22 5.26 13.67
N HIS A 4 -5.05 6.31 12.86
CA HIS A 4 -5.48 6.29 11.47
C HIS A 4 -4.60 5.29 10.70
N SER A 5 -4.92 4.00 10.79
CA SER A 5 -4.41 3.02 9.84
C SER A 5 -5.02 3.40 8.49
N GLY A 6 -4.21 3.87 7.54
CA GLY A 6 -4.67 4.41 6.24
C GLY A 6 -5.41 3.42 5.31
N GLY A 7 -6.15 2.46 5.85
CA GLY A 7 -6.92 1.47 5.13
C GLY A 7 -6.06 0.62 4.20
N LYS A 8 -6.66 0.21 3.08
CA LYS A 8 -5.96 -0.58 2.05
C LYS A 8 -4.72 0.12 1.50
N VAL A 9 -4.79 1.43 1.24
CA VAL A 9 -3.67 2.19 0.66
C VAL A 9 -2.55 2.45 1.67
N GLY A 10 -2.88 2.71 2.93
CA GLY A 10 -1.91 2.85 4.02
C GLY A 10 -1.19 1.54 4.32
N LYS A 11 -1.89 0.40 4.25
CA LYS A 11 -1.26 -0.93 4.35
C LYS A 11 -0.31 -1.19 3.17
N ALA A 12 -0.71 -0.83 1.95
CA ALA A 12 0.16 -0.94 0.77
C ALA A 12 1.41 -0.05 0.89
N GLY A 13 1.26 1.19 1.35
CA GLY A 13 2.38 2.08 1.65
C GLY A 13 3.35 1.47 2.67
N LYS A 14 2.82 0.94 3.78
CA LYS A 14 3.65 0.26 4.80
C LYS A 14 4.40 -0.95 4.24
N ILE A 15 3.79 -1.74 3.36
CA ILE A 15 4.45 -2.86 2.68
C ILE A 15 5.61 -2.37 1.80
N LEU A 16 5.45 -1.26 1.08
CA LEU A 16 6.52 -0.73 0.23
C LEU A 16 7.70 -0.20 1.05
N SER A 17 7.42 0.40 2.21
CA SER A 17 8.43 0.95 3.12
C SER A 17 9.18 -0.12 3.93
N ASP A 18 8.64 -1.33 4.08
CA ASP A 18 9.25 -2.38 4.89
C ASP A 18 10.35 -3.11 4.09
N PRO A 19 11.61 -3.12 4.56
CA PRO A 19 12.71 -3.83 3.89
C PRO A 19 12.57 -5.36 3.92
N LYS A 20 11.83 -5.92 4.87
CA LYS A 20 11.63 -7.37 5.03
C LYS A 20 10.56 -7.94 4.10
N THR A 21 9.83 -7.08 3.38
CA THR A 21 8.79 -7.55 2.44
C THR A 21 9.38 -8.06 1.14
N SER A 22 8.78 -9.14 0.63
CA SER A 22 9.25 -9.79 -0.59
C SER A 22 8.89 -8.99 -1.85
N LYS A 23 9.62 -9.24 -2.94
CA LYS A 23 9.37 -8.59 -4.25
C LYS A 23 7.92 -8.75 -4.72
N THR A 24 7.31 -9.91 -4.50
CA THR A 24 5.92 -10.19 -4.88
C THR A 24 4.93 -9.38 -4.03
N GLN A 25 5.19 -9.19 -2.74
CA GLN A 25 4.38 -8.34 -1.86
C GLN A 25 4.47 -6.87 -2.27
N LYS A 26 5.67 -6.37 -2.58
CA LYS A 26 5.88 -5.00 -3.07
C LYS A 26 5.16 -4.75 -4.40
N SER A 27 5.21 -5.70 -5.33
CA SER A 27 4.47 -5.62 -6.59
C SER A 27 2.95 -5.52 -6.39
N LYS A 28 2.38 -6.36 -5.52
CA LYS A 28 0.94 -6.30 -5.17
C LYS A 28 0.56 -4.99 -4.50
N ALA A 29 1.40 -4.46 -3.61
CA ALA A 29 1.19 -3.17 -2.97
C ALA A 29 1.21 -2.02 -3.99
N GLY A 30 2.18 -2.01 -4.91
CA GLY A 30 2.24 -1.02 -6.00
C GLY A 30 1.00 -1.06 -6.89
N LYS A 31 0.52 -2.26 -7.27
CA LYS A 31 -0.72 -2.42 -8.04
C LYS A 31 -1.94 -1.90 -7.29
N THR A 32 -1.98 -2.07 -5.97
CA THR A 32 -3.07 -1.54 -5.12
C THR A 32 -3.09 -0.01 -5.14
N LEU A 33 -1.94 0.65 -5.03
CA LEU A 33 -1.85 2.12 -5.11
C LEU A 33 -2.21 2.64 -6.50
N SER A 34 -1.72 1.98 -7.56
CA SER A 34 -2.04 2.35 -8.94
C SER A 34 -3.54 2.24 -9.22
N ASN A 35 -4.18 1.15 -8.78
CA ASN A 35 -5.63 0.96 -8.94
C ASN A 35 -6.44 1.99 -8.16
N HIS A 36 -5.99 2.35 -6.95
CA HIS A 36 -6.63 3.43 -6.19
C HIS A 36 -6.54 4.76 -6.94
N LYS A 37 -5.36 5.10 -7.46
CA LYS A 37 -5.16 6.32 -8.24
C LYS A 37 -6.10 6.35 -9.45
N LYS A 38 -6.17 5.28 -10.24
CA LYS A 38 -7.06 5.16 -11.41
C LYS A 38 -8.56 5.24 -11.09
N LYS A 39 -8.95 4.87 -9.86
CA LYS A 39 -10.35 4.90 -9.44
C LYS A 39 -10.76 6.28 -8.95
N MET A 40 -9.82 7.03 -8.38
CA MET A 40 -10.08 8.30 -7.69
C MET A 40 -9.68 9.53 -8.50
N HIS A 41 -8.94 9.36 -9.59
CA HIS A 41 -8.47 10.39 -10.52
C HIS A 41 -8.54 9.85 -11.95
#